data_AF-A0ABD3NL91-F1
#
_entry.id   AF-A0ABD3NL91-F1
#
_cell.length_a   1.000
_cell.length_b   1.000
_cell.length_c   1.000
_cell.angle_alpha   90.00
_cell.angle_beta   90.00
_cell.angle_gamma   90.00
#
_symmetry.space_group_name_H-M   'P 1'
#
loop_
_entity.id
_entity.type
_entity.pdbx_description
1 polymer ?
#
loop_
_entity_poly.entity_id
_entity_poly.type
_entity_poly.pdbx_seq_one_letter_code
_entity_poly.pdbx_strand_id
1 'polypeptide(L)'
;MAAHLTTSLWLHDDQEECCEKYFSYKINTCMGASNSASSTGKYYPDWSRGNDSCSVDDASTPAPEYMRVSKVWFSDSLEQCCDSYYGYNKVGCMGTSATGSEKYYVDWSTHKCMKDCPLGSGTDCGGLSDRDWADEEFPDKKSCCMKYVDYDYKNCMA
;
A
#
# COMPACT_ATOMS: atom_id res chain seq x y z
N MET A 1 -10.92 50.98 33.95
CA MET A 1 -10.13 49.77 33.67
C MET A 1 -11.13 48.67 33.30
N ALA A 2 -11.36 48.44 32.01
CA ALA A 2 -12.27 47.39 31.57
C ALA A 2 -11.48 46.08 31.47
N ALA A 3 -11.97 45.05 32.15
CA ALA A 3 -11.38 43.72 32.09
C ALA A 3 -11.53 43.18 30.66
N HIS A 4 -10.41 43.07 29.94
CA HIS A 4 -10.33 42.30 28.71
C HIS A 4 -10.46 40.82 29.08
N LEU A 5 -11.70 40.33 29.10
CA LEU A 5 -12.01 38.92 29.22
C LEU A 5 -11.29 38.17 28.10
N THR A 6 -10.51 37.17 28.48
CA THR A 6 -9.66 36.35 27.64
C THR A 6 -10.49 35.56 26.63
N THR A 7 -10.75 36.17 25.48
CA THR A 7 -11.39 35.54 24.31
C THR A 7 -10.50 34.52 23.60
N SER A 8 -9.23 34.38 24.00
CA SER A 8 -8.19 33.61 23.34
C SER A 8 -8.21 32.09 23.57
N LEU A 9 -9.13 31.54 24.36
CA LEU A 9 -9.19 30.08 24.58
C LEU A 9 -10.06 29.36 23.53
N TRP A 10 -11.06 30.05 22.98
CA TRP A 10 -12.08 29.48 22.08
C TRP A 10 -12.14 30.17 20.71
N LEU A 11 -11.49 31.33 20.56
CA LEU A 11 -11.43 32.06 19.31
C LEU A 11 -10.20 31.62 18.52
N HIS A 12 -10.42 31.17 17.31
CA HIS A 12 -9.38 30.78 16.35
C HIS A 12 -9.44 31.74 15.17
N ASP A 13 -8.27 32.21 14.72
CA ASP A 13 -8.16 33.13 13.58
C ASP A 13 -8.26 32.38 12.23
N ASP A 14 -8.15 31.06 12.28
CA ASP A 14 -8.26 30.16 11.14
C ASP A 14 -9.47 29.23 11.28
N GLN A 15 -10.29 29.17 10.24
CA GLN A 15 -11.52 28.37 10.22
C GLN A 15 -11.19 26.87 10.23
N GLU A 16 -10.11 26.46 9.55
CA GLU A 16 -9.68 25.07 9.51
C GLU A 16 -9.23 24.60 10.90
N GLU A 17 -8.38 25.34 11.59
CA GLU A 17 -7.92 25.04 12.96
C GLU A 17 -9.09 24.98 13.96
N CYS A 18 -10.06 25.89 13.82
CA CYS A 18 -11.29 25.89 14.61
C CYS A 18 -12.11 24.61 14.38
N CYS A 19 -12.34 24.29 13.12
CA CYS A 19 -13.13 23.14 12.72
C CYS A 19 -12.42 21.82 13.07
N GLU A 20 -11.09 21.73 12.96
CA GLU A 20 -10.33 20.55 13.38
C GLU A 20 -10.40 20.33 14.88
N LYS A 21 -10.28 21.40 15.68
CA LYS A 21 -10.26 21.29 17.14
C LYS A 21 -11.61 20.91 17.75
N TYR A 22 -12.72 21.43 17.23
CA TYR A 22 -14.04 21.25 17.84
C TYR A 22 -15.02 20.42 17.01
N PHE A 23 -14.80 20.30 15.70
CA PHE A 23 -15.74 19.72 14.76
C PHE A 23 -15.08 18.79 13.74
N SER A 24 -13.95 18.16 14.10
CA SER A 24 -13.22 17.26 13.20
C SER A 24 -14.08 16.12 12.65
N TYR A 25 -15.09 15.68 13.42
CA TYR A 25 -16.07 14.66 13.02
C TYR A 25 -17.11 15.16 11.99
N LYS A 26 -17.17 16.47 11.71
CA LYS A 26 -18.07 17.15 10.77
C LYS A 26 -17.36 18.30 10.02
N ILE A 27 -16.07 18.12 9.72
CA ILE A 27 -15.22 19.19 9.15
C ILE A 27 -15.84 19.83 7.91
N ASN A 28 -16.41 19.06 6.97
CA ASN A 28 -16.98 19.61 5.73
C ASN A 28 -18.23 20.47 5.97
N THR A 29 -19.08 20.08 6.92
CA THR A 29 -20.23 20.89 7.32
C THR A 29 -19.76 22.17 8.02
N CYS A 30 -18.71 22.09 8.83
CA CYS A 30 -18.10 23.24 9.52
C CYS A 30 -17.38 24.21 8.56
N MET A 31 -16.69 23.67 7.55
CA MET A 31 -15.98 24.43 6.52
C MET A 31 -16.91 25.00 5.45
N GLY A 32 -18.21 24.67 5.47
CA GLY A 32 -19.16 25.11 4.45
C GLY A 32 -18.85 24.54 3.06
N ALA A 33 -18.11 23.43 2.99
CA ALA A 33 -17.72 22.81 1.74
C ALA A 33 -18.94 22.11 1.10
N SER A 34 -19.57 22.77 0.13
CA SER A 34 -20.39 22.09 -0.87
C SER A 34 -19.52 21.03 -1.56
N ASN A 35 -20.05 19.80 -1.75
CA ASN A 35 -19.45 18.53 -2.23
C ASN A 35 -18.58 18.54 -3.52
N SER A 36 -18.07 19.68 -3.94
CA SER A 36 -17.00 19.82 -4.92
C SER A 36 -15.65 19.83 -4.19
N ALA A 37 -15.34 18.76 -3.47
CA ALA A 37 -14.01 18.62 -2.89
C ALA A 37 -13.01 18.46 -4.05
N SER A 38 -12.25 19.51 -4.34
CA SER A 38 -11.11 19.43 -5.23
C SER A 38 -10.18 18.32 -4.75
N SER A 39 -9.71 17.50 -5.69
CA SER A 39 -8.69 16.48 -5.46
C SER A 39 -7.57 17.03 -4.56
N THR A 40 -7.27 16.33 -3.46
CA THR A 40 -6.25 16.75 -2.52
C THR A 40 -4.83 16.43 -3.01
N GLY A 41 -4.69 15.52 -3.98
CA GLY A 41 -3.40 15.01 -4.43
C GLY A 41 -2.65 14.17 -3.38
N LYS A 42 -3.30 13.86 -2.25
CA LYS A 42 -2.77 13.03 -1.16
C LYS A 42 -3.15 11.56 -1.36
N TYR A 43 -2.50 10.68 -0.59
CA TYR A 43 -2.74 9.24 -0.66
C TYR A 43 -3.72 8.78 0.43
N TYR A 44 -4.64 7.89 0.08
CA TYR A 44 -5.62 7.29 1.00
C TYR A 44 -5.66 5.77 0.83
N PRO A 45 -6.01 4.99 1.87
CA PRO A 45 -6.12 3.54 1.74
C PRO A 45 -7.33 3.15 0.89
N ASP A 46 -7.14 2.33 -0.14
CA ASP A 46 -8.23 1.87 -1.01
C ASP A 46 -8.80 0.53 -0.51
N TRP A 47 -9.75 0.60 0.41
CA TRP A 47 -10.46 -0.60 0.89
C TRP A 47 -11.56 -1.08 -0.07
N SER A 48 -11.88 -0.31 -1.11
CA SER A 48 -13.02 -0.58 -1.97
C SER A 48 -12.72 -1.65 -3.02
N ARG A 49 -11.43 -1.86 -3.33
CA ARG A 49 -10.98 -2.77 -4.38
C ARG A 49 -10.48 -4.12 -3.87
N GLY A 50 -10.49 -4.34 -2.54
CA GLY A 50 -9.97 -5.57 -1.93
C GLY A 50 -8.48 -5.79 -2.19
N ASN A 51 -7.76 -4.74 -2.59
CA ASN A 51 -6.32 -4.73 -2.69
C ASN A 51 -5.74 -4.00 -1.47
N ASP A 52 -4.62 -4.50 -0.94
CA ASP A 52 -3.93 -3.87 0.17
C ASP A 52 -3.10 -2.70 -0.36
N SER A 53 -3.74 -1.67 -0.90
CA SER A 53 -3.06 -0.57 -1.62
C SER A 53 -3.56 0.80 -1.23
N CYS A 54 -2.70 1.80 -1.45
CA CYS A 54 -3.06 3.20 -1.30
C CYS A 54 -3.22 3.87 -2.67
N SER A 55 -4.29 4.65 -2.83
CA SER A 55 -4.63 5.39 -4.04
C SER A 55 -4.39 6.87 -3.84
N VAL A 56 -4.05 7.58 -4.93
CA VAL A 56 -3.98 9.05 -4.92
C VAL A 56 -5.37 9.63 -5.13
N ASP A 57 -5.74 10.63 -4.33
CA ASP A 57 -6.98 11.38 -4.50
C ASP A 57 -6.83 12.41 -5.60
N ASP A 58 -7.17 11.98 -6.82
CA ASP A 58 -7.18 12.76 -8.04
C ASP A 58 -8.54 12.67 -8.77
N ALA A 59 -8.67 13.35 -9.91
CA ALA A 59 -9.91 13.36 -10.69
C ALA A 59 -10.31 11.98 -11.25
N SER A 60 -9.36 11.07 -11.41
CA SER A 60 -9.55 9.71 -11.95
C SER A 60 -9.80 8.68 -10.84
N THR A 61 -9.24 8.90 -9.66
CA THR A 61 -9.34 8.01 -8.49
C THR A 61 -9.76 8.78 -7.23
N PRO A 62 -10.92 9.47 -7.26
CA PRO A 62 -11.32 10.33 -6.16
C PRO A 62 -11.57 9.51 -4.89
N ALA A 63 -11.07 9.99 -3.75
CA ALA A 63 -11.29 9.36 -2.47
C ALA A 63 -12.80 9.24 -2.17
N PRO A 64 -13.27 8.14 -1.55
CA PRO A 64 -14.66 8.03 -1.14
C PRO A 64 -15.10 9.20 -0.24
N GLU A 65 -16.37 9.58 -0.33
CA GLU A 65 -16.91 10.74 0.39
C GLU A 65 -16.68 10.66 1.91
N TYR A 66 -16.79 9.46 2.49
CA TYR A 66 -16.57 9.25 3.92
C TYR A 66 -15.11 9.42 4.36
N MET A 67 -14.14 9.31 3.44
CA MET A 67 -12.75 9.67 3.69
C MET A 67 -12.53 11.17 3.49
N ARG A 68 -13.16 11.78 2.49
CA ARG A 68 -13.07 13.23 2.26
C ARG A 68 -13.67 14.09 3.37
N VAL A 69 -14.56 13.55 4.20
CA VAL A 69 -15.05 14.22 5.42
C VAL A 69 -14.05 14.19 6.58
N SER A 70 -12.89 13.56 6.43
CA SER A 70 -11.86 13.60 7.46
C SER A 70 -10.46 13.47 6.87
N LYS A 71 -9.61 14.47 7.07
CA LYS A 71 -8.23 14.45 6.57
C LYS A 71 -7.36 13.37 7.22
N VAL A 72 -7.83 12.71 8.28
CA VAL A 72 -7.09 11.69 9.04
C VAL A 72 -6.69 10.46 8.23
N TRP A 73 -7.38 10.21 7.10
CA TRP A 73 -7.10 9.07 6.22
C TRP A 73 -6.04 9.37 5.17
N PHE A 74 -5.61 10.63 5.06
CA PHE A 74 -4.72 11.08 4.00
C PHE A 74 -3.28 11.16 4.49
N SER A 75 -2.37 10.67 3.66
CA SER A 75 -0.92 10.79 3.85
C SER A 75 -0.30 11.61 2.73
N ASP A 76 0.82 12.26 3.02
CA ASP A 76 1.54 13.10 2.04
C ASP A 76 2.32 12.26 1.02
N SER A 77 2.59 10.99 1.33
CA SER A 77 3.25 10.05 0.41
C SER A 77 2.59 8.68 0.40
N LEU A 78 2.78 7.96 -0.71
CA LEU A 78 2.39 6.56 -0.85
C LEU A 78 3.01 5.71 0.25
N GLU A 79 4.28 5.95 0.56
CA GLU A 79 5.01 5.22 1.60
C GLU A 79 4.36 5.39 2.98
N GLN A 80 4.02 6.63 3.37
CA GLN A 80 3.37 6.90 4.66
C GLN A 80 1.98 6.26 4.76
N CYS A 81 1.23 6.27 3.66
CA CYS A 81 -0.07 5.61 3.61
C CYS A 81 0.09 4.09 3.79
N CYS A 82 1.03 3.49 3.07
CA CYS A 82 1.31 2.06 3.19
C CYS A 82 1.83 1.67 4.58
N ASP A 83 2.69 2.49 5.20
CA ASP A 83 3.14 2.26 6.58
C ASP A 83 1.98 2.30 7.58
N SER A 84 1.04 3.24 7.40
CA SER A 84 -0.05 3.48 8.35
C SER A 84 -1.14 2.42 8.27
N TYR A 85 -1.45 1.93 7.06
CA TYR A 85 -2.62 1.07 6.82
C TYR A 85 -2.28 -0.37 6.39
N TYR A 86 -1.09 -0.56 5.82
CA TYR A 86 -0.68 -1.82 5.20
C TYR A 86 0.76 -2.20 5.58
N GLY A 87 1.21 -1.85 6.78
CA GLY A 87 2.60 -2.12 7.21
C GLY A 87 2.99 -3.60 7.14
N TYR A 88 2.02 -4.50 7.29
CA TYR A 88 2.20 -5.95 7.11
C TYR A 88 2.47 -6.36 5.65
N ASN A 89 2.09 -5.54 4.68
CA ASN A 89 2.25 -5.75 3.25
C ASN A 89 2.70 -4.44 2.55
N LYS A 90 3.68 -3.72 3.15
CA LYS A 90 4.12 -2.41 2.66
C LYS A 90 4.57 -2.48 1.19
N VAL A 91 5.32 -3.52 0.84
CA VAL A 91 5.85 -3.75 -0.52
C VAL A 91 4.71 -3.92 -1.53
N GLY A 92 3.71 -4.75 -1.21
CA GLY A 92 2.54 -4.92 -2.07
C GLY A 92 1.71 -3.64 -2.19
N CYS A 93 1.55 -2.90 -1.08
CA CYS A 93 0.81 -1.65 -1.05
C CYS A 93 1.42 -0.54 -1.90
N MET A 94 2.74 -0.41 -1.88
CA MET A 94 3.43 0.65 -2.63
C MET A 94 3.36 0.45 -4.15
N GLY A 95 2.67 -0.59 -4.64
CA GLY A 95 2.60 -0.90 -6.06
C GLY A 95 3.99 -1.11 -6.67
N THR A 96 5.00 -1.31 -5.81
CA THR A 96 6.27 -1.86 -6.24
C THR A 96 5.89 -3.27 -6.61
N SER A 97 5.68 -3.53 -7.90
CA SER A 97 5.65 -4.89 -8.42
C SER A 97 6.86 -5.54 -7.80
N ALA A 98 6.66 -6.40 -6.78
CA ALA A 98 7.79 -7.02 -6.12
C ALA A 98 8.51 -7.68 -7.28
N THR A 99 9.73 -7.21 -7.57
CA THR A 99 10.31 -7.47 -8.89
C THR A 99 10.79 -8.92 -8.99
N GLY A 100 10.47 -9.72 -7.96
CA GLY A 100 11.19 -10.93 -7.65
C GLY A 100 12.65 -10.63 -7.34
N SER A 101 13.34 -11.55 -6.70
CA SER A 101 14.79 -11.53 -6.59
C SER A 101 15.48 -11.94 -7.90
N GLU A 102 14.70 -12.39 -8.90
CA GLU A 102 15.17 -13.02 -10.14
C GLU A 102 15.99 -14.31 -9.92
N LYS A 103 16.00 -14.83 -8.69
CA LYS A 103 16.61 -16.11 -8.31
C LYS A 103 15.58 -17.23 -8.37
N TYR A 104 16.02 -18.46 -8.15
CA TYR A 104 15.18 -19.66 -8.24
C TYR A 104 14.91 -20.25 -6.86
N TYR A 105 13.67 -20.62 -6.59
CA TYR A 105 13.24 -21.39 -5.43
C TYR A 105 12.62 -22.72 -5.88
N VAL A 106 12.50 -23.66 -4.95
CA VAL A 106 11.83 -24.93 -5.22
C VAL A 106 10.32 -24.79 -5.00
N ASP A 107 9.54 -25.03 -6.06
CA ASP A 107 8.11 -25.25 -5.97
C ASP A 107 7.84 -26.72 -5.64
N TRP A 108 7.58 -26.99 -4.37
CA TRP A 108 7.31 -28.33 -3.86
C TRP A 108 6.02 -28.94 -4.39
N SER A 109 5.08 -28.14 -4.90
CA SER A 109 3.81 -28.64 -5.46
C SER A 109 4.00 -29.28 -6.83
N THR A 110 4.92 -28.74 -7.62
CA THR A 110 5.23 -29.23 -8.97
C THR A 110 6.55 -30.00 -9.05
N HIS A 111 7.33 -30.02 -7.95
CA HIS A 111 8.70 -30.51 -7.91
C HIS A 111 9.58 -29.86 -8.99
N LYS A 112 9.42 -28.56 -9.20
CA LYS A 112 10.24 -27.78 -10.14
C LYS A 112 10.91 -26.62 -9.45
N CYS A 113 12.01 -26.15 -10.03
CA CYS A 113 12.64 -24.91 -9.61
C CYS A 113 12.09 -23.76 -10.45
N MET A 114 11.43 -22.82 -9.78
CA MET A 114 10.77 -21.69 -10.41
C MET A 114 11.48 -20.40 -10.03
N LYS A 115 11.46 -19.43 -10.94
CA LYS A 115 12.06 -18.12 -10.73
C LYS A 115 11.11 -17.25 -9.89
N ASP A 116 11.68 -16.59 -8.89
CA ASP A 116 11.06 -15.49 -8.17
C ASP A 116 10.95 -14.29 -9.10
N CYS A 117 9.80 -14.20 -9.76
CA CYS A 117 9.38 -13.10 -10.61
C CYS A 117 7.85 -13.13 -10.75
N PRO A 118 7.22 -12.00 -11.14
CA PRO A 118 5.76 -11.93 -11.27
C PRO A 118 5.22 -13.01 -12.23
N LEU A 119 4.06 -13.58 -11.89
CA LEU A 119 3.39 -14.55 -12.74
C LEU A 119 3.15 -13.96 -14.13
N GLY A 120 3.48 -14.74 -15.17
CA GLY A 120 3.33 -14.32 -16.56
C GLY A 120 4.46 -13.43 -17.11
N SER A 121 5.47 -13.09 -16.30
CA SER A 121 6.66 -12.35 -16.78
C SER A 121 7.70 -13.21 -17.49
N GLY A 122 7.52 -14.54 -17.53
CA GLY A 122 8.41 -15.47 -18.21
C GLY A 122 7.96 -16.92 -18.04
N THR A 123 8.50 -17.83 -18.85
CA THR A 123 8.13 -19.27 -18.81
C THR A 123 8.56 -19.97 -17.52
N ASP A 124 9.59 -19.45 -16.85
CA ASP A 124 10.09 -19.97 -15.59
C ASP A 124 9.55 -19.20 -14.36
N CYS A 125 8.73 -18.16 -14.54
CA CYS A 125 8.23 -17.37 -13.40
C CYS A 125 7.18 -18.15 -12.61
N GLY A 126 7.53 -18.53 -11.38
CA GLY A 126 6.64 -19.24 -10.46
C GLY A 126 5.72 -18.34 -9.66
N GLY A 127 5.85 -17.02 -9.83
CA GLY A 127 5.26 -16.03 -8.94
C GLY A 127 6.24 -15.65 -7.84
N LEU A 128 5.83 -14.64 -7.09
CA LEU A 128 6.66 -14.05 -6.04
C LEU A 128 6.78 -15.05 -4.90
N SER A 129 8.01 -15.45 -4.61
CA SER A 129 8.29 -16.26 -3.43
C SER A 129 7.96 -15.43 -2.20
N ASP A 130 7.09 -15.96 -1.35
CA ASP A 130 6.97 -15.39 -0.02
C ASP A 130 8.23 -15.85 0.74
N ARG A 131 9.02 -14.89 1.20
CA ARG A 131 10.38 -15.11 1.71
C ARG A 131 10.41 -16.04 2.93
N ASP A 132 9.25 -16.32 3.52
CA ASP A 132 9.10 -17.18 4.68
C ASP A 132 9.14 -18.70 4.37
N TRP A 133 8.96 -19.14 3.12
CA TRP A 133 8.99 -20.58 2.76
C TRP A 133 10.05 -20.97 1.73
N ALA A 134 10.68 -20.01 1.06
CA ALA A 134 11.84 -20.30 0.22
C ALA A 134 13.07 -20.53 1.11
N ASP A 135 13.29 -21.78 1.52
CA ASP A 135 14.41 -22.18 2.40
C ASP A 135 15.77 -21.63 1.92
N GLU A 136 15.98 -21.63 0.59
CA GLU A 136 17.15 -21.07 -0.10
C GLU A 136 16.78 -20.60 -1.51
N GLU A 137 17.28 -19.42 -1.92
CA GLU A 137 17.21 -18.94 -3.30
C GLU A 137 18.52 -19.22 -4.06
N PHE A 138 18.41 -19.78 -5.27
CA PHE A 138 19.55 -20.14 -6.12
C PHE A 138 19.75 -19.13 -7.24
N PRO A 139 21.01 -18.84 -7.64
CA PRO A 139 21.28 -17.91 -8.73
C PRO A 139 20.78 -18.41 -10.09
N ASP A 140 20.59 -19.72 -10.25
CA ASP A 140 20.16 -20.33 -11.51
C ASP A 140 19.35 -21.62 -11.28
N LYS A 141 18.48 -21.96 -12.25
CA LYS A 141 17.59 -23.12 -12.24
C LYS A 141 18.35 -24.44 -12.03
N LYS A 142 19.53 -24.56 -12.64
CA LYS A 142 20.36 -25.78 -12.58
C LYS A 142 20.85 -26.02 -11.16
N SER A 143 21.38 -25.01 -10.50
CA SER A 143 21.85 -25.09 -9.12
C SER A 143 20.73 -25.51 -8.15
N CYS A 144 19.51 -24.99 -8.36
CA CYS A 144 18.33 -25.41 -7.60
C CYS A 144 17.96 -26.89 -7.88
N CYS A 145 17.84 -27.27 -9.16
CA CYS A 145 17.45 -28.63 -9.54
C CYS A 145 18.45 -29.68 -9.04
N MET A 146 19.76 -29.41 -9.13
CA MET A 146 20.81 -30.30 -8.61
C MET A 146 20.74 -30.47 -7.09
N LYS A 147 20.22 -29.47 -6.37
CA LYS A 147 20.16 -29.49 -4.91
C LYS A 147 18.91 -30.18 -4.38
N TYR A 148 17.74 -29.85 -4.93
CA TYR A 148 16.45 -30.24 -4.34
C TYR A 148 15.64 -31.21 -5.21
N VAL A 149 15.93 -31.32 -6.50
CA VAL A 149 15.17 -32.16 -7.44
C VAL A 149 16.10 -33.03 -8.30
N ASP A 150 17.23 -33.48 -7.74
CA ASP A 150 18.22 -34.26 -8.50
C ASP A 150 17.62 -35.60 -9.00
N TYR A 151 16.73 -36.19 -8.21
CA TYR A 151 16.03 -37.43 -8.54
C TYR A 151 15.15 -37.33 -9.81
N ASP A 152 14.72 -36.12 -10.17
CA ASP A 152 13.94 -35.84 -11.37
C ASP A 152 14.51 -34.61 -12.12
N TYR A 153 15.85 -34.53 -12.16
CA TYR A 153 16.58 -33.38 -12.70
C TYR A 153 16.14 -33.03 -14.14
N LYS A 154 15.84 -34.04 -14.96
CA LYS A 154 15.39 -33.83 -16.35
C LYS A 154 14.04 -33.11 -16.43
N ASN A 155 13.09 -33.46 -15.56
CA ASN A 155 11.78 -32.81 -15.50
C ASN A 155 11.85 -31.44 -14.83
N CYS A 156 12.72 -31.29 -13.82
CA CYS A 156 12.97 -29.99 -13.19
C CYS A 156 13.51 -28.96 -14.19
N MET A 157 14.37 -29.39 -15.12
CA MET A 157 14.93 -28.54 -16.16
C MET A 157 14.01 -28.30 -17.37
N ALA A 158 12.88 -29.01 -17.46
CA ALA A 158 11.92 -28.92 -18.56
C ALA A 158 10.91 -27.78 -18.35
#